data_AF-A0A1H1DPJ4-F1
#
_entry.id   AF-A0A1H1DPJ4-F1
#
_cell.length_a   1.000
_cell.length_b   1.000
_cell.length_c   1.000
_cell.angle_alpha   90.00
_cell.angle_beta   90.00
_cell.angle_gamma   90.00
#
_symmetry.space_group_name_H-M   'P 1'
#
loop_
_entity.id
_entity.type
_entity.pdbx_description
1 polymer ?
#
loop_
_entity_poly.entity_id
_entity_poly.type
_entity_poly.pdbx_seq_one_letter_code
_entity_poly.pdbx_strand_id
1 'polypeptide(L)'
;MSKQNIIYSIAIGILIIFSLLNYVKISNVEDRIQTLDNMQGEVQNVNNSVRNISSQVNSQMDKFLREQLWIPEKEYKITNVDLEENKIDVILEWSLRDLLDEEKLAFLYREEGTQEWTELEVNNKGGLNYSLEHTFPLKGNYETQVIATSADGKRSEDLLNLKFKEQLDNRIMIDAFLHPRGNGQFEVNISIHNRLEQEFMLAENKDDLKVKSAKALLYVDGEPIKEMDILERNQGMHSDSFTENINYHNSYNLEDEIGEEANVELRVTVEDGLGLKYETIADTTY
;
A
#
# COMPACT_ATOMS: atom_id res chain seq x y z
N MET A 1 -0.72 7.58 86.89
CA MET A 1 -0.15 7.49 85.52
C MET A 1 0.80 8.65 85.29
N SER A 2 1.97 8.40 84.71
CA SER A 2 2.88 9.48 84.25
C SER A 2 2.21 10.27 83.12
N LYS A 3 2.43 11.59 83.05
CA LYS A 3 1.95 12.45 81.95
C LYS A 3 2.38 11.91 80.57
N GLN A 4 3.52 11.23 80.50
CA GLN A 4 4.03 10.60 79.28
C GLN A 4 3.12 9.45 78.80
N ASN A 5 2.58 8.64 79.72
CA ASN A 5 1.70 7.53 79.37
C ASN A 5 0.38 8.03 78.78
N ILE A 6 -0.13 9.16 79.28
CA ILE A 6 -1.36 9.78 78.73
C ILE A 6 -1.11 10.29 77.31
N ILE A 7 0.04 10.92 77.05
CA ILE A 7 0.42 11.39 75.71
C ILE A 7 0.58 10.21 74.73
N TYR A 8 1.26 9.14 75.15
CA TYR A 8 1.39 7.94 74.30
C TYR A 8 0.05 7.28 74.02
N SER A 9 -0.85 7.17 75.00
CA SER A 9 -2.20 6.63 74.79
C SER A 9 -3.02 7.47 73.81
N ILE A 10 -2.92 8.81 73.88
CA ILE A 10 -3.59 9.71 72.93
C ILE A 10 -3.00 9.57 71.51
N ALA A 11 -1.67 9.53 71.39
CA ALA A 11 -1.01 9.36 70.10
C ALA A 11 -1.37 8.02 69.44
N ILE A 12 -1.40 6.93 70.22
CA ILE A 12 -1.83 5.60 69.75
C ILE A 12 -3.30 5.65 69.32
N GLY A 13 -4.18 6.32 70.09
CA GLY A 13 -5.58 6.48 69.73
C GLY A 13 -5.77 7.21 68.39
N ILE A 14 -5.02 8.28 68.16
CA ILE A 14 -5.05 9.03 66.89
C ILE A 14 -4.55 8.17 65.73
N LEU A 15 -3.47 7.41 65.93
CA LEU A 15 -2.94 6.50 64.91
C LEU A 15 -3.94 5.40 64.54
N ILE A 16 -4.66 4.83 65.51
CA ILE A 16 -5.69 3.82 65.26
C ILE A 16 -6.85 4.42 64.46
N ILE A 17 -7.33 5.60 64.83
CA ILE A 17 -8.40 6.29 64.09
C ILE A 17 -7.95 6.61 62.65
N PHE A 18 -6.72 7.09 62.48
CA PHE A 18 -6.17 7.39 61.15
C PHE A 18 -6.04 6.12 60.29
N SER A 19 -5.61 5.00 60.88
CA SER A 19 -5.53 3.70 60.21
C SER A 19 -6.91 3.20 59.76
N LEU A 20 -7.93 3.31 60.62
CA LEU A 20 -9.31 2.94 60.27
C LEU A 20 -9.88 3.81 59.14
N LEU A 21 -9.64 5.12 59.18
CA LEU A 21 -10.08 6.03 58.12
C LEU A 21 -9.39 5.73 56.78
N ASN A 22 -8.10 5.37 56.80
CA ASN A 22 -7.39 4.97 55.59
C ASN A 22 -7.88 3.62 55.06
N TYR A 23 -8.16 2.65 55.93
CA TYR A 23 -8.71 1.36 55.51
C TYR A 23 -10.06 1.52 54.80
N VAL A 24 -10.97 2.33 55.34
CA VAL A 24 -12.26 2.62 54.69
C VAL A 24 -12.08 3.33 53.35
N LYS A 25 -11.14 4.27 53.25
CA LYS A 25 -10.82 4.92 51.96
C LYS A 25 -10.25 3.95 50.94
N ILE A 26 -9.37 3.04 51.35
CA ILE A 26 -8.76 2.04 50.47
C ILE A 26 -9.82 1.05 49.97
N SER A 27 -10.69 0.55 50.86
CA SER A 27 -11.81 -0.33 50.48
C SER A 27 -12.74 0.32 49.46
N ASN A 28 -13.11 1.59 49.67
CA ASN A 28 -13.94 2.32 48.71
C ASN A 28 -13.25 2.57 47.36
N VAL A 29 -11.91 2.64 47.34
CA VAL A 29 -11.14 2.76 46.09
C VAL A 29 -11.09 1.42 45.38
N GLU A 30 -10.92 0.30 46.10
CA GLU A 30 -10.94 -1.05 45.54
C GLU A 30 -12.30 -1.38 44.89
N ASP A 31 -13.41 -1.05 45.54
CA ASP A 31 -14.76 -1.22 44.97
C ASP A 31 -14.97 -0.39 43.69
N ARG A 32 -14.41 0.82 43.65
CA ARG A 32 -14.43 1.69 42.46
C ARG A 32 -13.56 1.13 41.34
N ILE A 33 -12.41 0.55 41.65
CA ILE A 33 -11.53 -0.10 40.66
C ILE A 33 -12.25 -1.32 40.07
N GLN A 34 -12.84 -2.19 40.89
CA GLN A 34 -13.59 -3.36 40.40
C GLN A 34 -14.77 -2.95 39.51
N THR A 35 -15.47 -1.86 39.84
CA THR A 35 -16.55 -1.32 39.01
C THR A 35 -16.03 -0.79 37.68
N LEU A 36 -14.87 -0.12 37.68
CA LEU A 36 -14.22 0.38 36.46
C LEU A 36 -13.72 -0.76 35.56
N ASP A 37 -13.16 -1.83 36.14
CA ASP A 37 -12.72 -3.02 35.38
C ASP A 37 -13.91 -3.73 34.71
N ASN A 38 -15.02 -3.87 35.43
CA ASN A 38 -16.26 -4.42 34.88
C ASN A 38 -16.83 -3.54 33.76
N MET A 39 -16.84 -2.21 33.95
CA MET A 39 -17.23 -1.26 32.91
C MET A 39 -16.31 -1.30 31.69
N GLN A 40 -15.00 -1.49 31.89
CA GLN A 40 -14.05 -1.63 30.79
C GLN A 40 -14.30 -2.90 29.98
N GLY A 41 -14.63 -4.02 30.64
CA GLY A 41 -15.04 -5.26 30.00
C GLY A 41 -16.34 -5.12 29.19
N GLU A 42 -17.34 -4.42 29.73
CA GLU A 42 -18.59 -4.13 29.01
C GLU A 42 -18.36 -3.23 27.80
N VAL A 43 -17.54 -2.18 27.92
CA VAL A 43 -17.16 -1.29 26.81
C VAL A 43 -16.42 -2.06 25.71
N GLN A 44 -15.52 -2.99 26.07
CA GLN A 44 -14.85 -3.86 25.10
C GLN A 44 -15.84 -4.78 24.39
N ASN A 45 -16.80 -5.38 25.10
CA ASN A 45 -17.82 -6.24 24.51
C ASN A 45 -18.78 -5.48 23.58
N VAL A 46 -19.17 -4.25 23.95
CA VAL A 46 -19.96 -3.36 23.10
C VAL A 46 -19.17 -2.99 21.84
N ASN A 47 -17.89 -2.62 21.97
CA ASN A 47 -17.04 -2.32 20.82
C ASN A 47 -16.89 -3.50 19.87
N ASN A 48 -16.72 -4.72 20.40
CA ASN A 48 -16.67 -5.93 19.59
C ASN A 48 -18.00 -6.21 18.89
N SER A 49 -19.14 -5.98 19.58
CA SER A 49 -20.47 -6.13 18.99
C SER A 49 -20.74 -5.11 17.88
N VAL A 50 -20.34 -3.84 18.08
CA VAL A 50 -20.43 -2.79 17.06
C VAL A 50 -19.58 -3.12 15.85
N ARG A 51 -18.35 -3.61 16.04
CA ARG A 51 -17.49 -4.08 14.93
C ARG A 51 -18.14 -5.21 14.14
N ASN A 52 -18.75 -6.18 14.82
CA ASN A 52 -19.45 -7.30 14.18
C ASN A 52 -20.71 -6.86 13.43
N ILE A 53 -21.48 -5.92 13.99
CA ILE A 53 -22.65 -5.35 13.29
C ILE A 53 -22.19 -4.57 12.06
N SER A 54 -21.12 -3.77 12.17
CA SER A 54 -20.58 -3.02 11.05
C SER A 54 -20.12 -3.95 9.91
N SER A 55 -19.46 -5.07 10.22
CA SER A 55 -19.05 -6.03 9.20
C SER A 55 -20.24 -6.73 8.55
N GLN A 56 -21.28 -7.06 9.33
CA GLN A 56 -22.52 -7.63 8.79
C GLN A 56 -23.28 -6.65 7.89
N VAL A 57 -23.43 -5.40 8.32
CA VAL A 57 -24.08 -4.35 7.51
C VAL A 57 -23.33 -4.14 6.21
N ASN A 58 -21.99 -4.06 6.25
CA ASN A 58 -21.17 -3.91 5.05
C ASN A 58 -21.35 -5.10 4.10
N SER A 59 -21.27 -6.33 4.60
CA SER A 59 -21.47 -7.52 3.74
C SER A 59 -22.88 -7.63 3.14
N GLN A 60 -23.91 -7.22 3.87
CA GLN A 60 -25.29 -7.16 3.36
C GLN A 60 -25.45 -6.05 2.31
N MET A 61 -24.83 -4.89 2.54
CA MET A 61 -24.81 -3.79 1.57
C MET A 61 -24.10 -4.22 0.28
N ASP A 62 -22.92 -4.84 0.39
CA ASP A 62 -22.17 -5.36 -0.77
C ASP A 62 -22.96 -6.42 -1.52
N LYS A 63 -23.69 -7.29 -0.79
CA LYS A 63 -24.59 -8.27 -1.40
C LYS A 63 -25.74 -7.59 -2.14
N PHE A 64 -26.39 -6.61 -1.54
CA PHE A 64 -27.47 -5.86 -2.15
C PHE A 64 -27.01 -5.10 -3.40
N LEU A 65 -25.83 -4.47 -3.36
CA LEU A 65 -25.24 -3.81 -4.52
C LEU A 65 -24.95 -4.81 -5.65
N ARG A 66 -24.34 -5.96 -5.35
CA ARG A 66 -24.12 -7.03 -6.35
C ARG A 66 -25.44 -7.56 -6.92
N GLU A 67 -26.47 -7.68 -6.09
CA GLU A 67 -27.83 -8.03 -6.51
C GLU A 67 -28.51 -6.95 -7.35
N GLN A 68 -27.89 -5.79 -7.63
CA GLN A 68 -28.40 -4.80 -8.58
C GLN A 68 -27.56 -4.68 -9.86
N LEU A 69 -26.34 -5.21 -9.88
CA LEU A 69 -25.45 -5.16 -11.04
C LEU A 69 -25.98 -6.01 -12.20
N TRP A 70 -25.89 -5.47 -13.41
CA TRP A 70 -26.15 -6.24 -14.63
C TRP A 70 -25.06 -7.29 -14.85
N ILE A 71 -23.82 -6.99 -14.42
CA ILE A 71 -22.65 -7.86 -14.48
C ILE A 71 -22.24 -8.28 -13.05
N PRO A 72 -22.88 -9.32 -12.47
CA PRO A 72 -22.61 -9.74 -11.09
C PRO A 72 -21.21 -10.32 -10.87
N GLU A 73 -20.64 -10.97 -11.89
CA GLU A 73 -19.36 -11.64 -11.83
C GLU A 73 -18.50 -11.16 -13.01
N LYS A 74 -17.27 -10.73 -12.68
CA LYS A 74 -16.29 -10.24 -13.63
C LYS A 74 -14.90 -10.43 -13.04
N GLU A 75 -14.02 -11.00 -13.84
CA GLU A 75 -12.63 -11.21 -13.49
C GLU A 75 -11.75 -11.09 -14.73
N TYR A 76 -10.46 -10.92 -14.50
CA TYR A 76 -9.48 -11.05 -15.57
C TYR A 76 -8.30 -11.86 -15.07
N LYS A 77 -7.67 -12.55 -16.00
CA LYS A 77 -6.46 -13.32 -15.77
C LYS A 77 -5.44 -12.96 -16.82
N ILE A 78 -4.22 -12.77 -16.39
CA ILE A 78 -3.09 -12.60 -17.31
C ILE A 78 -2.54 -13.96 -17.68
N THR A 79 -2.37 -14.15 -18.99
CA THR A 79 -1.88 -15.41 -19.56
C THR A 79 -0.44 -15.32 -19.98
N ASN A 80 0.01 -14.13 -20.36
CA ASN A 80 1.38 -13.88 -20.77
C ASN A 80 1.71 -12.38 -20.60
N VAL A 81 2.98 -12.07 -20.33
CA VAL A 81 3.51 -10.71 -20.38
C VAL A 81 4.74 -10.73 -21.25
N ASP A 82 4.67 -10.04 -22.39
CA ASP A 82 5.81 -9.86 -23.30
C ASP A 82 6.45 -8.51 -23.01
N LEU A 83 7.60 -8.58 -22.36
CA LEU A 83 8.34 -7.43 -21.88
C LEU A 83 9.16 -6.77 -22.99
N GLU A 84 9.59 -7.54 -24.00
CA GLU A 84 10.34 -7.02 -25.15
C GLU A 84 9.42 -6.18 -26.04
N GLU A 85 8.19 -6.66 -26.26
CA GLU A 85 7.18 -5.94 -27.04
C GLU A 85 6.33 -4.96 -26.22
N ASN A 86 6.53 -4.90 -24.90
CA ASN A 86 5.78 -4.06 -23.96
C ASN A 86 4.26 -4.32 -24.02
N LYS A 87 3.88 -5.60 -23.98
CA LYS A 87 2.52 -6.11 -24.14
C LYS A 87 2.13 -7.06 -23.01
N ILE A 88 0.84 -7.14 -22.74
CA ILE A 88 0.25 -8.06 -21.78
C ILE A 88 -0.98 -8.73 -22.35
N ASP A 89 -1.00 -10.06 -22.32
CA ASP A 89 -2.10 -10.88 -22.79
C ASP A 89 -3.04 -11.17 -21.63
N VAL A 90 -4.31 -10.83 -21.82
CA VAL A 90 -5.34 -10.88 -20.78
C VAL A 90 -6.53 -11.65 -21.30
N ILE A 91 -7.05 -12.56 -20.47
CA ILE A 91 -8.36 -13.16 -20.61
C ILE A 91 -9.29 -12.46 -19.62
N LEU A 92 -10.31 -11.78 -20.13
CA LEU A 92 -11.39 -11.22 -19.34
C LEU A 92 -12.58 -12.18 -19.40
N GLU A 93 -13.18 -12.47 -18.26
CA GLU A 93 -14.37 -13.33 -18.16
C GLU A 93 -15.44 -12.63 -17.32
N TRP A 94 -16.68 -12.69 -17.77
CA TRP A 94 -17.81 -12.10 -17.04
C TRP A 94 -19.12 -12.82 -17.34
N SER A 95 -20.06 -12.66 -16.41
CA SER A 95 -21.39 -13.23 -16.47
C SER A 95 -22.42 -12.12 -16.44
N LEU A 96 -23.39 -12.17 -17.34
CA LEU A 96 -24.54 -11.26 -17.33
C LEU A 96 -25.68 -11.86 -16.51
N ARG A 97 -26.48 -11.00 -15.87
CA ARG A 97 -27.72 -11.43 -15.22
C ARG A 97 -28.81 -11.77 -16.22
N ASP A 98 -28.94 -10.92 -17.23
CA ASP A 98 -29.90 -11.07 -18.30
C ASP A 98 -29.33 -10.45 -19.58
N LEU A 99 -29.84 -10.92 -20.71
CA LEU A 99 -29.61 -10.34 -22.01
C LEU A 99 -30.95 -10.44 -22.75
N LEU A 100 -31.46 -9.32 -23.25
CA LEU A 100 -32.73 -9.31 -23.98
C LEU A 100 -32.53 -10.02 -25.32
N ASP A 101 -33.63 -10.55 -25.86
CA ASP A 101 -33.61 -11.17 -27.18
C ASP A 101 -33.10 -10.16 -28.23
N GLU A 102 -32.22 -10.62 -29.12
CA GLU A 102 -31.58 -9.83 -30.18
C GLU A 102 -30.57 -8.75 -29.72
N GLU A 103 -30.27 -8.63 -28.42
CA GLU A 103 -29.17 -7.77 -27.97
C GLU A 103 -27.82 -8.32 -28.45
N LYS A 104 -27.04 -7.44 -29.10
CA LYS A 104 -25.65 -7.68 -29.47
C LYS A 104 -24.75 -7.14 -28.37
N LEU A 105 -23.94 -8.02 -27.81
CA LEU A 105 -22.96 -7.68 -26.79
C LEU A 105 -21.63 -7.33 -27.45
N ALA A 106 -20.99 -6.26 -26.98
CA ALA A 106 -19.63 -5.90 -27.33
C ALA A 106 -18.85 -5.45 -26.10
N PHE A 107 -17.54 -5.58 -26.17
CA PHE A 107 -16.63 -5.07 -25.15
C PHE A 107 -16.01 -3.77 -25.67
N LEU A 108 -15.96 -2.76 -24.80
CA LEU A 108 -15.33 -1.48 -25.06
C LEU A 108 -14.14 -1.32 -24.12
N TYR A 109 -13.03 -0.80 -24.64
CA TYR A 109 -11.94 -0.31 -23.81
C TYR A 109 -11.39 1.00 -24.32
N ARG A 110 -10.74 1.74 -23.43
CA ARG A 110 -9.95 2.93 -23.76
C ARG A 110 -8.81 3.09 -22.79
N GLU A 111 -7.76 3.78 -23.21
CA GLU A 111 -6.70 4.19 -22.30
C GLU A 111 -7.23 5.30 -21.37
N GLU A 112 -6.86 5.25 -20.10
CA GLU A 112 -7.30 6.20 -19.08
C GLU A 112 -7.02 7.65 -19.52
N GLY A 113 -8.03 8.51 -19.43
CA GLY A 113 -7.94 9.92 -19.85
C GLY A 113 -8.19 10.18 -21.34
N THR A 114 -8.36 9.13 -22.16
CA THR A 114 -8.78 9.29 -23.56
C THR A 114 -10.31 9.32 -23.71
N GLN A 115 -10.81 9.90 -24.81
CA GLN A 115 -12.26 9.97 -25.06
C GLN A 115 -12.78 8.83 -25.95
N GLU A 116 -11.94 8.26 -26.80
CA GLU A 116 -12.34 7.31 -27.83
C GLU A 116 -12.35 5.88 -27.28
N TRP A 117 -13.47 5.19 -27.46
CA TRP A 117 -13.63 3.78 -27.12
C TRP A 117 -13.29 2.90 -28.32
N THR A 118 -12.52 1.85 -28.09
CA THR A 118 -12.28 0.77 -29.04
C THR A 118 -13.25 -0.37 -28.74
N GLU A 119 -13.99 -0.80 -29.76
CA GLU A 119 -14.96 -1.88 -29.67
C GLU A 119 -14.36 -3.21 -30.13
N LEU A 120 -14.58 -4.26 -29.34
CA LEU A 120 -14.13 -5.63 -29.61
C LEU A 120 -15.32 -6.60 -29.53
N GLU A 121 -15.31 -7.57 -30.43
CA GLU A 121 -16.24 -8.70 -30.38
C GLU A 121 -15.90 -9.64 -29.21
N VAL A 122 -16.93 -10.21 -28.60
CA VAL A 122 -16.81 -11.04 -27.40
C VAL A 122 -17.21 -12.47 -27.68
N ASN A 123 -16.54 -13.42 -27.03
CA ASN A 123 -16.80 -14.84 -27.20
C ASN A 123 -17.82 -15.32 -26.16
N ASN A 124 -18.98 -15.79 -26.62
CA ASN A 124 -19.97 -16.42 -25.74
C ASN A 124 -19.50 -17.84 -25.33
N LYS A 125 -19.26 -18.05 -24.04
CA LYS A 125 -18.85 -19.35 -23.47
C LYS A 125 -20.03 -20.29 -23.16
N GLY A 126 -21.25 -19.82 -23.38
CA GLY A 126 -22.50 -20.54 -23.16
C GLY A 126 -23.41 -19.80 -22.17
N GLY A 127 -24.69 -19.69 -22.52
CA GLY A 127 -25.68 -18.99 -21.69
C GLY A 127 -25.39 -17.49 -21.63
N LEU A 128 -25.22 -16.97 -20.42
CA LEU A 128 -24.93 -15.56 -20.14
C LEU A 128 -23.45 -15.32 -19.77
N ASN A 129 -22.57 -16.29 -20.05
CA ASN A 129 -21.15 -16.20 -19.74
C ASN A 129 -20.35 -15.82 -20.98
N TYR A 130 -19.45 -14.86 -20.84
CA TYR A 130 -18.67 -14.29 -21.93
C TYR A 130 -17.20 -14.20 -21.56
N SER A 131 -16.37 -14.19 -22.60
CA SER A 131 -14.93 -14.04 -22.47
C SER A 131 -14.35 -13.22 -23.61
N LEU A 132 -13.23 -12.57 -23.35
CA LEU A 132 -12.43 -11.87 -24.34
C LEU A 132 -10.96 -12.14 -24.05
N GLU A 133 -10.22 -12.56 -25.07
CA GLU A 133 -8.76 -12.62 -25.02
C GLU A 133 -8.23 -11.43 -25.80
N HIS A 134 -7.43 -10.58 -25.15
CA HIS A 134 -6.88 -9.39 -25.79
C HIS A 134 -5.50 -9.03 -25.25
N THR A 135 -4.69 -8.44 -26.13
CA THR A 135 -3.34 -7.97 -25.81
C THR A 135 -3.36 -6.46 -25.62
N PHE A 136 -2.99 -5.99 -24.43
CA PHE A 136 -2.90 -4.56 -24.11
C PHE A 136 -1.44 -4.10 -24.08
N PRO A 137 -1.16 -2.82 -24.42
CA PRO A 137 0.14 -2.22 -24.10
C PRO A 137 0.35 -2.13 -22.58
N LEU A 138 1.51 -2.58 -22.11
CA LEU A 138 1.82 -2.71 -20.68
C LEU A 138 1.98 -1.36 -19.96
N LYS A 139 2.30 -0.29 -20.69
CA LYS A 139 2.53 1.07 -20.17
C LYS A 139 1.26 1.91 -19.98
N GLY A 140 0.09 1.35 -20.26
CA GLY A 140 -1.19 2.03 -20.14
C GLY A 140 -2.01 1.55 -18.95
N ASN A 141 -2.94 2.40 -18.50
CA ASN A 141 -4.08 1.99 -17.70
C ASN A 141 -5.31 2.01 -18.61
N TYR A 142 -6.23 1.06 -18.44
CA TYR A 142 -7.40 0.94 -19.30
C TYR A 142 -8.69 0.88 -18.51
N GLU A 143 -9.66 1.66 -18.95
CA GLU A 143 -11.05 1.57 -18.52
C GLU A 143 -11.76 0.63 -19.48
N THR A 144 -12.59 -0.26 -18.95
CA THR A 144 -13.32 -1.24 -19.76
C THR A 144 -14.81 -1.23 -19.44
N GLN A 145 -15.63 -1.47 -20.44
CA GLN A 145 -17.08 -1.44 -20.35
C GLN A 145 -17.68 -2.51 -21.24
N VAL A 146 -18.81 -3.09 -20.84
CA VAL A 146 -19.62 -3.95 -21.71
C VAL A 146 -20.83 -3.18 -22.17
N ILE A 147 -21.16 -3.28 -23.46
CA ILE A 147 -22.33 -2.65 -24.05
C ILE A 147 -23.23 -3.71 -24.71
N ALA A 148 -24.53 -3.63 -24.43
CA ALA A 148 -25.55 -4.36 -25.18
C ALA A 148 -26.35 -3.37 -26.04
N THR A 149 -26.49 -3.70 -27.32
CA THR A 149 -27.24 -2.91 -28.29
C THR A 149 -28.34 -3.74 -28.93
N SER A 150 -29.56 -3.23 -28.92
CA SER A 150 -30.70 -3.76 -29.68
C SER A 150 -31.35 -2.67 -30.55
N ALA A 151 -32.43 -3.00 -31.23
CA ALA A 151 -33.24 -2.01 -31.95
C ALA A 151 -33.91 -1.01 -30.98
N ASP A 152 -34.23 -1.43 -29.76
CA ASP A 152 -35.00 -0.66 -28.78
C ASP A 152 -34.12 0.21 -27.88
N GLY A 153 -32.82 -0.04 -27.83
CA GLY A 153 -31.91 0.79 -27.05
C GLY A 153 -30.50 0.25 -26.90
N LYS A 154 -29.76 0.94 -26.02
CA LYS A 154 -28.41 0.57 -25.60
C LYS A 154 -28.32 0.67 -24.09
N ARG A 155 -27.65 -0.29 -23.48
CA ARG A 155 -27.24 -0.25 -22.07
C ARG A 155 -25.78 -0.63 -21.95
N SER A 156 -25.09 -0.04 -20.98
CA SER A 156 -23.68 -0.32 -20.73
C SER A 156 -23.40 -0.33 -19.23
N GLU A 157 -22.41 -1.12 -18.83
CA GLU A 157 -21.92 -1.19 -17.46
C GLU A 157 -20.41 -1.36 -17.46
N ASP A 158 -19.74 -0.62 -16.58
CA ASP A 158 -18.28 -0.67 -16.43
C ASP A 158 -17.86 -2.05 -15.95
N LEU A 159 -16.87 -2.63 -16.62
CA LEU A 159 -16.41 -3.98 -16.35
C LEU A 159 -15.26 -3.93 -15.34
N LEU A 160 -14.04 -3.69 -15.79
CA LEU A 160 -12.81 -3.72 -14.98
C LEU A 160 -11.92 -2.52 -15.30
N ASN A 161 -11.14 -2.08 -14.33
CA ASN A 161 -10.07 -1.12 -14.55
C ASN A 161 -8.74 -1.87 -14.56
N LEU A 162 -8.09 -1.90 -15.72
CA LEU A 162 -6.83 -2.61 -15.93
C LEU A 162 -5.67 -1.64 -15.67
N LYS A 163 -5.06 -1.73 -14.49
CA LYS A 163 -4.11 -0.74 -13.96
C LYS A 163 -2.63 -1.11 -14.16
N PHE A 164 -2.26 -1.60 -15.34
CA PHE A 164 -0.92 -2.15 -15.58
C PHE A 164 0.19 -1.13 -15.31
N LYS A 165 0.04 0.10 -15.82
CA LYS A 165 1.01 1.18 -15.60
C LYS A 165 1.16 1.50 -14.11
N GLU A 166 0.05 1.74 -13.41
CA GLU A 166 0.07 2.07 -11.98
C GLU A 166 0.71 0.96 -11.15
N GLN A 167 0.42 -0.31 -11.48
CA GLN A 167 0.99 -1.44 -10.76
C GLN A 167 2.50 -1.60 -11.01
N LEU A 168 2.99 -1.29 -12.22
CA LEU A 168 4.42 -1.27 -12.54
C LEU A 168 5.16 -0.09 -11.91
N ASP A 169 4.57 1.10 -11.96
CA ASP A 169 5.15 2.32 -11.40
C ASP A 169 5.29 2.20 -9.87
N ASN A 170 4.31 1.60 -9.21
CA ASN A 170 4.31 1.42 -7.75
C ASN A 170 5.06 0.16 -7.28
N ARG A 171 5.69 -0.58 -8.20
CA ARG A 171 6.40 -1.83 -7.88
C ARG A 171 7.70 -1.57 -7.10
N ILE A 172 8.41 -0.51 -7.46
CA ILE A 172 9.67 -0.10 -6.82
C ILE A 172 9.43 1.17 -6.01
N MET A 173 9.59 1.05 -4.69
CA MET A 173 9.58 2.18 -3.77
C MET A 173 11.02 2.53 -3.40
N ILE A 174 11.38 3.81 -3.51
CA ILE A 174 12.71 4.31 -3.19
C ILE A 174 12.57 5.38 -2.10
N ASP A 175 13.08 5.06 -0.92
CA ASP A 175 13.22 6.01 0.18
C ASP A 175 14.68 6.47 0.22
N ALA A 176 14.93 7.77 0.02
CA ALA A 176 16.26 8.35 0.09
C ALA A 176 16.27 9.49 1.11
N PHE A 177 17.29 9.50 1.96
CA PHE A 177 17.50 10.52 2.97
C PHE A 177 18.94 11.01 2.93
N LEU A 178 19.07 12.32 3.04
CA LEU A 178 20.33 13.04 3.12
C LEU A 178 20.29 13.91 4.38
N HIS A 179 21.16 13.64 5.35
CA HIS A 179 21.16 14.33 6.63
C HIS A 179 22.52 14.98 6.92
N PRO A 180 22.59 16.29 7.16
CA PRO A 180 23.82 16.94 7.61
C PRO A 180 24.11 16.54 9.06
N ARG A 181 25.37 16.18 9.33
CA ARG A 181 25.90 15.87 10.67
C ARG A 181 26.81 16.99 11.22
N GLY A 182 27.08 18.02 10.42
CA GLY A 182 27.99 19.14 10.74
C GLY A 182 29.41 18.92 10.24
N ASN A 183 30.21 19.98 10.18
CA ASN A 183 31.59 19.97 9.65
C ASN A 183 31.69 19.32 8.26
N GLY A 184 30.75 19.65 7.38
CA GLY A 184 30.65 19.11 6.03
C GLY A 184 30.33 17.62 5.91
N GLN A 185 29.98 16.94 7.01
CA GLN A 185 29.59 15.53 6.97
C GLN A 185 28.11 15.35 6.65
N PHE A 186 27.83 14.44 5.73
CA PHE A 186 26.49 14.01 5.35
C PHE A 186 26.33 12.51 5.57
N GLU A 187 25.15 12.13 6.04
CA GLU A 187 24.71 10.75 6.11
C GLU A 187 23.71 10.50 4.97
N VAL A 188 24.00 9.49 4.16
CA VAL A 188 23.17 9.03 3.07
C VAL A 188 22.54 7.71 3.46
N ASN A 189 21.21 7.67 3.49
CA ASN A 189 20.42 6.47 3.72
C ASN A 189 19.50 6.25 2.51
N ILE A 190 19.61 5.10 1.86
CA ILE A 190 18.75 4.74 0.72
C ILE A 190 18.17 3.35 1.00
N SER A 191 16.87 3.22 0.88
CA SER A 191 16.14 1.95 0.93
C SER A 191 15.35 1.80 -0.36
N ILE A 192 15.55 0.69 -1.07
CA ILE A 192 14.80 0.33 -2.27
C ILE A 192 14.04 -0.95 -1.96
N HIS A 193 12.72 -0.89 -2.10
CA HIS A 193 11.84 -2.04 -1.96
C HIS A 193 11.21 -2.35 -3.32
N ASN A 194 11.53 -3.51 -3.89
CA ASN A 194 10.96 -3.99 -5.14
C ASN A 194 10.05 -5.20 -4.87
N ARG A 195 8.76 -5.07 -5.18
CA ARG A 195 7.80 -6.17 -5.03
C ARG A 195 7.75 -7.01 -6.31
N LEU A 196 8.24 -8.25 -6.24
CA LEU A 196 8.29 -9.16 -7.39
C LEU A 196 6.98 -9.94 -7.61
N GLU A 197 6.13 -10.04 -6.58
CA GLU A 197 4.82 -10.69 -6.68
C GLU A 197 3.70 -9.66 -6.71
N GLN A 198 3.04 -9.52 -7.86
CA GLN A 198 1.84 -8.70 -8.04
C GLN A 198 0.72 -9.56 -8.63
N GLU A 199 -0.52 -9.13 -8.43
CA GLU A 199 -1.75 -9.84 -8.88
C GLU A 199 -1.75 -10.16 -10.38
N PHE A 200 -0.99 -9.38 -11.17
CA PHE A 200 -0.88 -9.47 -12.61
C PHE A 200 0.40 -10.20 -13.08
N MET A 201 1.28 -10.61 -12.17
CA MET A 201 2.59 -11.16 -12.50
C MET A 201 2.61 -12.69 -12.46
N LEU A 202 2.91 -13.28 -13.61
CA LEU A 202 3.18 -14.72 -13.72
C LEU A 202 4.55 -15.02 -13.12
N ALA A 203 4.65 -16.15 -12.41
CA ALA A 203 5.89 -16.60 -11.77
C ALA A 203 7.08 -16.72 -12.74
N GLU A 204 6.80 -16.90 -14.03
CA GLU A 204 7.79 -17.09 -15.09
C GLU A 204 8.57 -15.81 -15.42
N ASN A 205 7.96 -14.62 -15.28
CA ASN A 205 8.59 -13.34 -15.64
C ASN A 205 9.25 -12.64 -14.46
N LYS A 206 9.31 -13.30 -13.31
CA LYS A 206 9.74 -12.69 -12.05
C LYS A 206 11.18 -12.18 -12.10
N ASP A 207 12.06 -12.90 -12.79
CA ASP A 207 13.48 -12.51 -12.89
C ASP A 207 13.67 -11.24 -13.73
N ASP A 208 12.78 -10.98 -14.69
CA ASP A 208 12.80 -9.76 -15.49
C ASP A 208 12.33 -8.52 -14.73
N LEU A 209 11.73 -8.70 -13.54
CA LEU A 209 11.31 -7.60 -12.68
C LEU A 209 12.36 -7.20 -11.67
N LYS A 210 13.46 -7.95 -11.59
CA LYS A 210 14.53 -7.69 -10.64
C LYS A 210 15.24 -6.38 -10.96
N VAL A 211 15.76 -5.74 -9.93
CA VAL A 211 16.60 -4.56 -10.09
C VAL A 211 17.89 -4.96 -10.83
N LYS A 212 18.11 -4.37 -12.02
CA LYS A 212 19.34 -4.57 -12.81
C LYS A 212 20.41 -3.55 -12.46
N SER A 213 20.02 -2.32 -12.14
CA SER A 213 20.96 -1.30 -11.67
C SER A 213 20.31 -0.37 -10.65
N ALA A 214 21.10 0.09 -9.68
CA ALA A 214 20.69 1.10 -8.72
C ALA A 214 21.88 2.01 -8.47
N LYS A 215 21.72 3.29 -8.81
CA LYS A 215 22.76 4.30 -8.74
C LYS A 215 22.29 5.49 -7.92
N ALA A 216 23.22 6.09 -7.17
CA ALA A 216 22.99 7.37 -6.55
C ALA A 216 24.06 8.38 -6.98
N LEU A 217 23.63 9.61 -7.29
CA LEU A 217 24.49 10.73 -7.60
C LEU A 217 24.28 11.82 -6.55
N LEU A 218 25.37 12.27 -5.95
CA LEU A 218 25.38 13.39 -5.02
C LEU A 218 25.84 14.63 -5.77
N TYR A 219 25.07 15.71 -5.66
CA TYR A 219 25.33 17.00 -6.26
C TYR A 219 25.56 18.04 -5.18
N VAL A 220 26.42 19.01 -5.47
CA VAL A 220 26.60 20.23 -4.69
C VAL A 220 26.40 21.40 -5.63
N ASP A 221 25.45 22.28 -5.31
CA ASP A 221 25.08 23.45 -6.12
C ASP A 221 24.82 23.12 -7.61
N GLY A 222 24.25 21.93 -7.85
CA GLY A 222 23.91 21.42 -9.19
C GLY A 222 25.04 20.67 -9.90
N GLU A 223 26.26 20.63 -9.36
CA GLU A 223 27.38 19.91 -9.95
C GLU A 223 27.54 18.51 -9.31
N PRO A 224 27.64 17.43 -10.11
CA PRO A 224 27.79 16.08 -9.58
C PRO A 224 29.19 15.87 -9.00
N ILE A 225 29.26 15.55 -7.71
CA ILE A 225 30.52 15.33 -6.99
C ILE A 225 30.81 13.85 -6.73
N LYS A 226 29.77 13.01 -6.65
CA LYS A 226 29.93 11.58 -6.33
C LYS A 226 28.89 10.70 -7.00
N GLU A 227 29.34 9.64 -7.67
CA GLU A 227 28.50 8.53 -8.11
C GLU A 227 28.69 7.32 -7.19
N MET A 228 27.61 6.62 -6.90
CA MET A 228 27.53 5.45 -6.03
C MET A 228 26.79 4.33 -6.75
N ASP A 229 27.42 3.16 -6.84
CA ASP A 229 26.74 1.92 -7.20
C ASP A 229 26.15 1.28 -5.93
N ILE A 230 24.82 1.29 -5.84
CA ILE A 230 24.06 0.82 -4.68
C ILE A 230 24.00 -0.72 -4.68
N LEU A 231 23.97 -1.33 -5.87
CA LEU A 231 23.77 -2.75 -6.06
C LEU A 231 25.08 -3.53 -5.81
N GLU A 232 26.22 -3.01 -6.27
CA GLU A 232 27.54 -3.65 -6.08
C GLU A 232 27.87 -3.83 -4.60
N ARG A 233 27.52 -2.86 -3.75
CA ARG A 233 27.77 -2.92 -2.30
C ARG A 233 26.80 -3.82 -1.53
N ASN A 234 25.74 -4.29 -2.18
CA ASN A 234 24.69 -5.12 -1.59
C ASN A 234 24.65 -6.55 -2.13
N GLN A 235 25.76 -7.05 -2.69
CA GLN A 235 25.91 -8.40 -3.25
C GLN A 235 25.67 -9.58 -2.27
N GLY A 236 25.17 -9.34 -1.05
CA GLY A 236 24.83 -10.37 -0.06
C GLY A 236 23.42 -10.25 0.53
N MET A 237 22.53 -9.42 -0.04
CA MET A 237 21.18 -9.24 0.51
C MET A 237 20.26 -10.43 0.24
N HIS A 238 19.43 -10.73 1.23
CA HIS A 238 18.36 -11.72 1.12
C HIS A 238 17.25 -11.16 0.23
N SER A 239 17.29 -11.50 -1.06
CA SER A 239 16.08 -11.54 -1.86
C SER A 239 15.31 -12.79 -1.44
N ASP A 240 14.08 -12.61 -0.99
CA ASP A 240 13.16 -13.74 -0.87
C ASP A 240 12.44 -13.96 -2.21
N SER A 241 11.56 -14.95 -2.27
CA SER A 241 10.86 -15.26 -3.50
C SER A 241 9.82 -14.20 -3.91
N PHE A 242 9.63 -13.12 -3.16
CA PHE A 242 8.53 -12.18 -3.36
C PHE A 242 8.99 -10.72 -3.42
N THR A 243 10.17 -10.40 -2.87
CA THR A 243 10.67 -9.03 -2.73
C THR A 243 12.19 -8.96 -2.88
N GLU A 244 12.68 -7.80 -3.34
CA GLU A 244 14.07 -7.39 -3.20
C GLU A 244 14.11 -6.14 -2.31
N ASN A 245 14.91 -6.22 -1.26
CA ASN A 245 15.17 -5.09 -0.37
C ASN A 245 16.64 -4.73 -0.53
N ILE A 246 16.94 -3.53 -0.99
CA ILE A 246 18.30 -3.02 -1.17
C ILE A 246 18.48 -1.83 -0.24
N ASN A 247 19.39 -1.93 0.73
CA ASN A 247 19.65 -0.86 1.70
C ASN A 247 21.08 -0.35 1.54
N TYR A 248 21.25 0.97 1.52
CA TYR A 248 22.55 1.61 1.45
C TYR A 248 22.65 2.67 2.52
N HIS A 249 23.72 2.56 3.31
CA HIS A 249 24.05 3.53 4.35
C HIS A 249 25.52 3.89 4.21
N ASN A 250 25.81 5.18 4.10
CA ASN A 250 27.19 5.65 4.09
C ASN A 250 27.28 7.09 4.61
N SER A 251 28.47 7.46 5.08
CA SER A 251 28.77 8.85 5.43
C SER A 251 29.81 9.43 4.48
N TYR A 252 29.59 10.67 4.08
CA TYR A 252 30.45 11.43 3.19
C TYR A 252 30.92 12.69 3.89
N ASN A 253 32.22 12.96 3.83
CA ASN A 253 32.75 14.27 4.19
C ASN A 253 32.90 15.07 2.90
N LEU A 254 32.25 16.23 2.86
CA LEU A 254 32.26 17.16 1.74
C LEU A 254 32.90 18.52 2.11
N GLU A 255 33.57 18.62 3.26
CA GLU A 255 34.09 19.88 3.79
C GLU A 255 34.94 20.70 2.79
N ASP A 256 35.62 20.05 1.83
CA ASP A 256 36.42 20.72 0.81
C ASP A 256 35.59 21.15 -0.43
N GLU A 257 34.37 20.62 -0.57
CA GLU A 257 33.50 20.77 -1.73
C GLU A 257 32.30 21.71 -1.50
N ILE A 258 31.91 21.98 -0.25
CA ILE A 258 30.76 22.83 0.11
C ILE A 258 31.19 24.18 0.72
N GLY A 259 30.59 25.26 0.22
CA GLY A 259 30.67 26.59 0.81
C GLY A 259 29.77 26.75 2.06
N GLU A 260 29.76 27.96 2.65
CA GLU A 260 28.97 28.26 3.85
C GLU A 260 27.44 28.13 3.66
N GLU A 261 26.95 28.14 2.42
CA GLU A 261 25.51 28.00 2.07
C GLU A 261 25.36 27.16 0.79
N ALA A 262 25.70 25.88 0.84
CA ALA A 262 25.64 25.00 -0.32
C ALA A 262 24.37 24.13 -0.31
N ASN A 263 23.76 23.94 -1.48
CA ASN A 263 22.68 22.99 -1.68
C ASN A 263 23.25 21.61 -2.03
N VAL A 264 22.90 20.60 -1.25
CA VAL A 264 23.30 19.21 -1.50
C VAL A 264 22.08 18.39 -1.91
N GLU A 265 22.14 17.79 -3.10
CA GLU A 265 21.08 16.95 -3.66
C GLU A 265 21.59 15.52 -3.83
N LEU A 266 20.79 14.56 -3.38
CA LEU A 266 20.96 13.13 -3.64
C LEU A 266 19.90 12.69 -4.65
N ARG A 267 20.34 12.26 -5.84
CA ARG A 267 19.47 11.66 -6.85
C ARG A 267 19.71 10.16 -6.91
N VAL A 268 18.66 9.38 -6.72
CA VAL A 268 18.72 7.92 -6.80
C VAL A 268 17.95 7.45 -8.02
N THR A 269 18.59 6.68 -8.88
CA THR A 269 17.99 6.10 -10.09
C THR A 269 18.09 4.58 -10.00
N VAL A 270 16.96 3.90 -10.18
CA VAL A 270 16.85 2.44 -10.22
C VAL A 270 16.32 2.03 -11.57
N GLU A 271 16.95 1.04 -12.18
CA GLU A 271 16.52 0.42 -13.43
C GLU A 271 16.26 -1.07 -13.20
N ASP A 272 15.09 -1.54 -13.59
CA ASP A 272 14.70 -2.94 -13.47
C ASP A 272 15.08 -3.76 -14.71
N GLY A 273 14.69 -5.04 -14.72
CA GLY A 273 14.93 -5.91 -15.85
C GLY A 273 14.16 -5.55 -17.12
N LEU A 274 13.13 -4.71 -17.00
CA LEU A 274 12.29 -4.19 -18.09
C LEU A 274 12.87 -2.92 -18.72
N GLY A 275 13.93 -2.35 -18.13
CA GLY A 275 14.45 -1.04 -18.51
C GLY A 275 13.57 0.13 -18.05
N LEU A 276 12.62 -0.12 -17.15
CA LEU A 276 11.86 0.94 -16.48
C LEU A 276 12.77 1.64 -15.48
N LYS A 277 12.72 2.97 -15.49
CA LYS A 277 13.54 3.84 -14.64
C LYS A 277 12.67 4.49 -13.58
N TYR A 278 13.13 4.35 -12.35
CA TYR A 278 12.52 4.92 -11.16
C TYR A 278 13.51 5.91 -10.56
N GLU A 279 13.03 7.09 -10.20
CA GLU A 279 13.88 8.17 -9.67
C GLU A 279 13.27 8.76 -8.41
N THR A 280 14.12 9.03 -7.42
CA THR A 280 13.77 9.88 -6.28
C THR A 280 14.90 10.86 -6.01
N ILE A 281 14.53 12.02 -5.47
CA ILE A 281 15.46 13.10 -5.15
C ILE A 281 15.26 13.46 -3.68
N ALA A 282 16.36 13.57 -2.95
CA ALA A 282 16.39 14.07 -1.59
C ALA A 282 17.41 15.21 -1.49
N ASP A 283 17.00 16.37 -0.99
CA ASP A 283 17.83 17.56 -0.93
C ASP A 283 17.92 18.12 0.49
N THR A 284 19.00 18.84 0.76
CA THR A 284 19.20 19.57 2.01
C THR A 284 20.12 20.77 1.79
N THR A 285 19.98 21.77 2.65
CA THR A 285 20.87 22.95 2.67
C THR A 285 21.85 22.82 3.83
N TYR A 286 23.13 23.02 3.55
CA TYR A 286 24.19 23.09 4.56
C TYR A 286 24.23 24.46 5.24
#